data_AF-A0A2H9ZRL5-F1
#
_entry.id   AF-A0A2H9ZRL5-F1
#
_cell.length_a   1.000
_cell.length_b   1.000
_cell.length_c   1.000
_cell.angle_alpha   90.00
_cell.angle_beta   90.00
_cell.angle_gamma   90.00
#
_symmetry.space_group_name_H-M   'P 1'
#
loop_
_entity.id
_entity.type
_entity.pdbx_description
1 polymer ?
#
loop_
_entity_poly.entity_id
_entity_poly.type
_entity_poly.pdbx_seq_one_letter_code
_entity_poly.pdbx_strand_id
1 'polypeptide(L)'
;MTHPLAPETMVQVLKDNGFTKVKLFDAEPWTVGALSGSGIEVVVGIPNDMLRSLASDHGLAEQWVKENVTNFIKDNINIKYSPL
;
A
#
# COMPACT_ATOMS: atom_id res chain seq x y z
N MET A 1 19.42 14.33 -6.94
CA MET A 1 18.58 14.95 -5.91
C MET A 1 17.76 13.85 -5.25
N THR A 2 18.18 13.25 -4.15
CA THR A 2 17.38 12.19 -3.51
C THR A 2 17.74 12.09 -2.03
N HIS A 3 17.17 12.99 -1.23
CA HIS A 3 16.98 12.72 0.19
C HIS A 3 15.48 12.51 0.35
N PRO A 4 14.98 11.26 0.30
CA PRO A 4 13.59 10.99 0.60
C PRO A 4 13.28 11.55 1.99
N LEU A 5 12.16 12.26 2.10
CA LEU A 5 11.67 12.72 3.40
C LEU A 5 11.45 11.51 4.31
N ALA A 6 11.69 11.68 5.60
CA ALA A 6 11.33 10.65 6.56
C ALA A 6 9.83 10.31 6.38
N PRO A 7 9.46 9.02 6.34
CA PRO A 7 8.10 8.58 6.07
C PRO A 7 7.05 9.26 6.96
N GLU A 8 7.36 9.45 8.24
CA GLU A 8 6.50 10.13 9.21
C GLU A 8 6.22 11.60 8.82
N THR A 9 7.26 12.31 8.36
CA THR A 9 7.11 13.68 7.86
C THR A 9 6.19 13.73 6.64
N MET A 10 6.31 12.75 5.74
CA MET A 10 5.44 12.65 4.57
C MET A 10 3.99 12.35 4.98
N VAL A 11 3.77 11.47 5.95
CA VAL A 11 2.43 11.19 6.50
C VAL A 11 1.83 12.44 7.14
N GLN A 12 2.61 13.22 7.88
CA GLN A 12 2.13 14.48 8.45
C GLN A 12 1.75 15.47 7.36
N VAL A 13 2.58 15.64 6.33
CA VAL A 13 2.26 16.50 5.17
C VAL A 13 0.97 16.04 4.48
N LEU A 14 0.77 14.74 4.28
CA LEU A 14 -0.46 14.21 3.70
C LEU A 14 -1.69 14.57 4.56
N LYS A 15 -1.59 14.40 5.88
CA LYS A 15 -2.67 14.76 6.81
C LYS A 15 -2.97 16.25 6.82
N ASP A 16 -1.93 17.09 6.88
CA ASP A 16 -2.06 18.55 6.94
C ASP A 16 -2.69 19.11 5.66
N ASN A 17 -2.51 18.43 4.53
CA ASN A 17 -3.12 18.76 3.24
C ASN A 17 -4.49 18.08 3.02
N GLY A 18 -5.02 17.37 4.01
CA GLY A 18 -6.35 16.76 3.94
C GLY A 18 -6.44 15.50 3.07
N PHE A 19 -5.31 14.86 2.75
CA PHE A 19 -5.33 13.60 2.02
C PHE A 19 -5.84 12.47 2.91
N THR A 20 -6.82 11.73 2.41
CA THR A 20 -7.44 10.58 3.09
C THR A 20 -7.14 9.25 2.42
N LYS A 21 -6.51 9.27 1.23
CA LYS A 21 -6.17 8.09 0.45
C LYS A 21 -4.88 8.29 -0.34
N VAL A 22 -4.03 7.26 -0.37
CA VAL A 22 -2.80 7.20 -1.17
C VAL A 22 -2.72 5.90 -1.97
N LYS A 23 -2.09 5.92 -3.15
CA LYS A 23 -1.78 4.71 -3.92
C LYS A 23 -0.28 4.48 -3.89
N LEU A 24 0.15 3.34 -3.36
CA LEU A 24 1.53 2.90 -3.36
C LEU A 24 1.76 2.00 -4.56
N PHE A 25 2.75 2.35 -5.37
CA PHE A 25 3.21 1.54 -6.49
C PHE A 25 4.16 0.43 -6.03
N ASP A 26 4.88 0.67 -4.94
CA ASP A 26 5.72 -0.32 -4.28
C ASP A 26 5.36 -0.35 -2.79
N ALA A 27 5.04 -1.55 -2.29
CA ALA A 27 4.58 -1.76 -0.91
C ALA A 27 5.77 -2.02 0.01
N GLU A 28 6.72 -1.10 0.06
CA GLU A 28 7.87 -1.29 0.92
C GLU A 28 7.46 -1.19 2.41
N PRO A 29 7.91 -2.13 3.27
CA PRO A 29 7.44 -2.23 4.65
C PRO A 29 7.62 -0.95 5.48
N TRP A 30 8.69 -0.19 5.23
CA TRP A 30 8.98 1.07 5.94
C TRP A 30 7.97 2.18 5.61
N THR A 31 7.47 2.25 4.36
CA THR A 31 6.49 3.26 3.93
C THR A 31 5.09 2.90 4.42
N VAL A 32 4.73 1.61 4.34
CA VAL A 32 3.43 1.12 4.80
C VAL A 32 3.33 1.24 6.33
N GLY A 33 4.39 0.89 7.07
CA GLY A 33 4.43 1.02 8.52
C GLY A 33 4.23 2.47 9.01
N ALA A 34 4.76 3.46 8.30
CA ALA A 34 4.57 4.87 8.64
C ALA A 34 3.11 5.35 8.52
N LEU A 35 2.31 4.70 7.67
CA LEU A 35 0.89 4.99 7.49
C LEU A 35 0.01 4.32 8.57
N SER A 36 0.57 3.45 9.42
CA SER A 36 -0.12 2.84 10.56
C SER A 36 -0.69 3.90 11.50
N GLY A 37 -1.95 3.74 11.89
CA GLY A 37 -2.64 4.66 12.79
C GLY A 37 -2.88 6.08 12.24
N SER A 38 -2.49 6.37 11.00
CA SER A 38 -2.66 7.69 10.38
C SER A 38 -4.10 8.01 9.99
N GLY A 39 -4.93 6.97 9.80
CA GLY A 39 -6.29 7.06 9.27
C GLY A 39 -6.36 7.21 7.74
N ILE A 40 -5.21 7.23 7.05
CA ILE A 40 -5.13 7.31 5.59
C ILE A 40 -5.37 5.92 4.98
N GLU A 41 -6.27 5.83 4.00
CA GLU A 41 -6.47 4.61 3.21
C GLU A 41 -5.28 4.38 2.27
N VAL A 42 -4.71 3.19 2.31
CA VAL A 42 -3.57 2.80 1.45
C VAL A 42 -4.07 1.89 0.35
N VAL A 43 -3.85 2.27 -0.91
CA VAL A 43 -4.15 1.43 -2.06
C VAL A 43 -2.85 0.81 -2.57
N VAL A 44 -2.74 -0.52 -2.53
CA VAL A 44 -1.60 -1.24 -3.12
C VAL A 44 -1.93 -1.52 -4.60
N GLY A 45 -1.07 -1.07 -5.50
CA GLY A 45 -1.19 -1.35 -6.93
C GLY A 45 -0.81 -2.80 -7.26
N ILE A 46 -1.60 -3.45 -8.12
CA ILE A 46 -1.20 -4.73 -8.71
C ILE A 46 -0.32 -4.45 -9.93
N PRO A 47 0.92 -4.97 -10.00
CA PRO A 47 1.79 -4.82 -11.17
C PRO A 47 1.17 -5.40 -12.45
N ASN A 48 1.36 -4.72 -13.59
CA ASN A 48 0.72 -5.08 -14.87
C ASN A 48 1.13 -6.46 -15.40
N ASP A 49 2.36 -6.86 -15.15
CA ASP A 49 2.91 -8.18 -15.46
C ASP A 49 2.25 -9.29 -14.63
N MET A 50 1.81 -8.98 -13.40
CA MET A 50 1.10 -9.92 -12.54
C MET A 50 -0.39 -10.02 -12.86
N LEU A 51 -1.00 -8.99 -13.46
CA LEU A 51 -2.45 -8.95 -13.74
C LEU A 51 -2.95 -10.20 -14.47
N ARG A 52 -2.23 -10.65 -15.51
CA ARG A 52 -2.66 -11.83 -16.31
C ARG A 52 -2.63 -13.11 -15.47
N SER A 53 -1.59 -13.30 -14.67
CA SER A 53 -1.42 -14.51 -13.85
C SER A 53 -2.45 -14.55 -12.71
N LEU A 54 -2.65 -13.41 -12.02
CA LEU A 54 -3.63 -13.30 -10.93
C LEU A 54 -5.07 -13.39 -11.44
N ALA A 55 -5.34 -12.91 -12.66
CA ALA A 55 -6.66 -13.06 -13.28
C ALA A 55 -6.96 -14.49 -13.74
N SER A 56 -5.92 -15.29 -14.00
CA SER A 56 -6.05 -16.66 -14.52
C SER A 56 -6.09 -17.71 -13.42
N ASP A 57 -5.58 -17.40 -12.22
CA ASP A 57 -5.46 -18.32 -11.10
C ASP A 57 -5.84 -17.66 -9.77
N HIS A 58 -6.92 -18.17 -9.17
CA HIS A 58 -7.43 -17.69 -7.89
C HIS A 58 -6.48 -17.95 -6.72
N GLY A 59 -5.74 -19.06 -6.74
CA GLY A 59 -4.76 -19.39 -5.70
C GLY A 59 -3.56 -18.43 -5.71
N LEU A 60 -3.12 -18.00 -6.89
CA LEU A 60 -2.10 -16.96 -7.02
C LEU A 60 -2.61 -15.60 -6.52
N ALA A 61 -3.88 -15.27 -6.80
CA ALA A 61 -4.52 -14.06 -6.26
C ALA A 61 -4.59 -14.07 -4.73
N GLU A 62 -5.01 -15.20 -4.13
CA GLU A 62 -5.04 -15.36 -2.67
C GLU A 62 -3.65 -15.23 -2.04
N GLN A 63 -2.64 -15.87 -2.64
CA GLN A 63 -1.26 -15.79 -2.15
C GLN A 63 -0.74 -14.35 -2.22
N TRP A 64 -0.98 -13.66 -3.34
CA TRP A 64 -0.57 -12.27 -3.50
C TRP A 64 -1.21 -11.36 -2.45
N VAL A 65 -2.51 -11.50 -2.18
CA VAL A 65 -3.21 -10.75 -1.13
C VAL A 65 -2.61 -11.06 0.24
N LYS A 66 -2.34 -12.33 0.54
CA LYS A 66 -1.74 -12.75 1.81
C LYS A 66 -0.37 -12.12 2.04
N GLU A 67 0.46 -12.05 1.01
CA GLU A 67 1.83 -11.53 1.09
C GLU A 67 1.88 -10.00 1.10
N ASN A 68 1.05 -9.33 0.27
CA ASN A 68 1.16 -7.90 -0.02
C ASN A 68 0.10 -7.03 0.67
N VAL A 69 -0.93 -7.63 1.27
CA VAL A 69 -2.02 -6.91 1.94
C VAL A 69 -2.17 -7.39 3.38
N THR A 70 -2.34 -8.70 3.61
CA THR A 70 -2.67 -9.26 4.94
C THR A 70 -1.57 -9.03 5.98
N ASN A 71 -0.30 -8.99 5.57
CA ASN A 71 0.82 -8.70 6.48
C ASN A 71 0.74 -7.29 7.09
N PHE A 72 0.15 -6.34 6.38
CA PHE A 72 0.07 -4.93 6.79
C PHE A 72 -1.24 -4.58 7.51
N ILE A 73 -2.29 -5.39 7.36
CA ILE A 73 -3.57 -5.20 8.08
C ILE A 73 -3.42 -5.41 9.59
N LYS A 74 -2.42 -6.19 10.03
CA LYS A 74 -2.14 -6.42 11.46
C LYS A 74 -1.77 -5.13 12.21
N ASP A 75 -1.33 -4.09 11.49
CA ASP A 75 -0.90 -2.82 12.06
C ASP A 75 -1.95 -1.71 11.94
N ASN A 76 -3.24 -2.06 11.89
CA ASN A 76 -4.36 -1.10 11.85
C ASN A 76 -4.33 -0.16 10.62
N ILE A 77 -3.82 -0.67 9.49
CA ILE A 77 -3.76 0.03 8.20
C ILE A 77 -4.98 -0.34 7.35
N ASN A 78 -5.68 0.67 6.81
CA ASN A 78 -6.84 0.46 5.95
C ASN A 78 -6.40 0.26 4.49
N ILE A 79 -6.25 -0.99 4.05
CA ILE A 79 -5.65 -1.34 2.75
C ILE A 79 -6.71 -1.76 1.73
N LYS A 80 -6.64 -1.21 0.52
CA LYS A 80 -7.41 -1.62 -0.67
C LYS A 80 -6.47 -1.98 -1.81
N TYR A 81 -6.92 -2.77 -2.78
CA TYR A 81 -6.15 -3.09 -3.99
C TYR A 81 -6.89 -2.60 -5.24
N SER A 82 -6.14 -2.21 -6.27
CA SER A 82 -6.70 -1.78 -7.56
C SER A 82 -5.79 -2.21 -8.70
N PRO A 83 -6.33 -2.73 -9.81
CA PRO A 83 -5.60 -2.85 -11.06
C PRO A 83 -5.00 -1.49 -11.44
N LEU A 84 -3.78 -1.51 -11.96
CA LEU A 84 -3.10 -0.34 -12.54
C LEU A 84 -3.46 -0.15 -14.01
#